data_AF-A0A0R1TM79-F1
#
_entry.id   AF-A0A0R1TM79-F1
#
_cell.length_a   1.000
_cell.length_b   1.000
_cell.length_c   1.000
_cell.angle_alpha   90.00
_cell.angle_beta   90.00
_cell.angle_gamma   90.00
#
_symmetry.space_group_name_H-M   'P 1'
#
loop_
_entity.id
_entity.type
_entity.pdbx_description
1 polymer ?
#
loop_
_entity_poly.entity_id
_entity_poly.type
_entity_poly.pdbx_seq_one_letter_code
_entity_poly.pdbx_strand_id
1 'polypeptide(L)'
;MTKGRGKMKKAIAFATDAKYIMALETVVKSILLNNDDTTIYVINTDIPVEWFFQYKKILANTSCQVVNVQINDEQLKWDESFSYITKISYARIMLGRLLPQEKRVLYLDGDVVVNGNLDELLVL
;
A
#
# COMPACT_ATOMS: atom_id res chain seq x y z
N MET A 1 -30.50 3.61 20.00
CA MET A 1 -30.12 2.93 18.74
C MET A 1 -29.09 3.80 18.01
N THR A 2 -27.81 3.59 18.28
CA THR A 2 -26.73 4.17 17.47
C THR A 2 -26.68 3.39 16.15
N LYS A 3 -26.95 4.07 15.03
CA LYS A 3 -26.65 3.52 13.70
C LYS A 3 -25.18 3.07 13.72
N GLY A 4 -24.93 1.78 13.56
CA GLY A 4 -23.57 1.28 13.38
C GLY A 4 -22.96 2.01 12.19
N ARG A 5 -21.85 2.73 12.40
CA ARG A 5 -21.02 3.19 11.28
C ARG A 5 -20.65 1.92 10.51
N GLY A 6 -21.09 1.79 9.26
CA GLY A 6 -20.62 0.71 8.40
C GLY A 6 -19.09 0.69 8.44
N LYS A 7 -18.50 -0.48 8.65
CA LYS A 7 -17.05 -0.64 8.82
C LYS A 7 -16.36 -0.02 7.59
N MET A 8 -15.57 1.02 7.83
CA MET A 8 -14.85 1.71 6.75
C MET A 8 -13.76 0.80 6.24
N LYS A 9 -13.64 0.66 4.91
CA LYS A 9 -12.55 -0.09 4.31
C LYS A 9 -11.24 0.63 4.59
N LYS A 10 -10.23 -0.09 5.09
CA LYS A 10 -8.91 0.45 5.41
C LYS A 10 -8.12 0.69 4.13
N ALA A 11 -7.53 1.87 3.98
CA ALA A 11 -6.60 2.18 2.89
C ALA A 11 -5.18 2.21 3.43
N ILE A 12 -4.34 1.28 2.97
CA ILE A 12 -2.92 1.18 3.31
C ILE A 12 -2.12 1.43 2.05
N ALA A 13 -1.04 2.21 2.13
CA ALA A 13 -0.19 2.51 0.99
C ALA A 13 1.28 2.18 1.23
N PHE A 14 1.92 1.67 0.19
CA PHE A 14 3.36 1.44 0.09
C PHE A 14 3.92 2.19 -1.12
N ALA A 15 5.15 2.66 -1.00
CA ALA A 15 5.91 3.26 -2.09
C ALA A 15 7.20 2.45 -2.26
N THR A 16 7.30 1.62 -3.30
CA THR A 16 8.36 0.62 -3.45
C THR A 16 8.62 0.26 -4.91
N ASP A 17 9.81 -0.27 -5.19
CA ASP A 17 10.23 -0.77 -6.50
C ASP A 17 10.45 -2.30 -6.45
N ALA A 18 10.77 -2.89 -7.60
CA ALA A 18 10.97 -4.32 -7.76
C ALA A 18 12.15 -4.87 -6.94
N LYS A 19 13.12 -4.04 -6.53
CA LYS A 19 14.25 -4.47 -5.69
C LYS A 19 13.78 -4.90 -4.30
N TYR A 20 12.68 -4.33 -3.82
CA TYR A 20 12.10 -4.61 -2.51
C TYR A 20 10.87 -5.52 -2.58
N ILE A 21 10.62 -6.18 -3.71
CA ILE A 21 9.40 -6.99 -3.90
C ILE A 21 9.25 -8.12 -2.86
N MET A 22 10.36 -8.70 -2.38
CA MET A 22 10.31 -9.72 -1.32
C MET A 22 9.89 -9.13 0.03
N ALA A 23 10.35 -7.92 0.36
CA ALA A 23 9.96 -7.24 1.60
C ALA A 23 8.48 -6.80 1.52
N LEU A 24 8.07 -6.27 0.36
CA LEU A 24 6.68 -5.96 0.06
C LEU A 24 5.77 -7.20 0.22
N GLU A 25 6.17 -8.34 -0.34
CA GLU A 25 5.44 -9.60 -0.24
C GLU A 25 5.21 -10.00 1.23
N THR A 26 6.24 -9.88 2.06
CA THR A 26 6.19 -10.19 3.50
C THR A 26 5.20 -9.28 4.23
N VAL A 27 5.31 -7.95 4.06
CA VAL A 27 4.42 -7.02 4.77
C VAL A 27 2.97 -7.16 4.30
N VAL A 28 2.73 -7.32 2.99
CA VAL A 28 1.40 -7.54 2.42
C VAL A 28 0.74 -8.78 3.00
N LYS A 29 1.46 -9.91 3.05
CA LYS A 29 0.95 -11.14 3.68
C LYS A 29 0.67 -10.93 5.17
N SER A 30 1.56 -10.28 5.91
CA SER A 30 1.36 -10.02 7.34
C SER A 30 0.11 -9.16 7.61
N ILE A 31 -0.18 -8.18 6.75
CA ILE A 31 -1.41 -7.37 6.82
C ILE A 31 -2.62 -8.24 6.56
N LEU A 32 -2.62 -8.98 5.45
CA LEU A 32 -3.76 -9.81 5.01
C LEU A 32 -4.10 -10.93 6.00
N LEU A 33 -3.12 -11.42 6.76
CA LEU A 33 -3.34 -12.40 7.83
C LEU A 33 -4.06 -11.83 9.05
N ASN A 34 -3.92 -10.53 9.30
CA ASN A 34 -4.40 -9.88 10.54
C ASN A 34 -5.55 -8.88 10.32
N ASN A 35 -5.88 -8.57 9.06
CA ASN A 35 -6.80 -7.49 8.72
C ASN A 35 -7.71 -7.85 7.53
N ASP A 36 -9.03 -7.75 7.76
CA ASP A 36 -10.06 -7.77 6.72
C ASP A 36 -10.43 -6.35 6.28
N ASP A 37 -11.23 -6.24 5.21
CA ASP A 37 -11.76 -4.97 4.68
C ASP A 37 -10.64 -3.97 4.39
N THR A 38 -9.59 -4.44 3.70
CA THR A 38 -8.36 -3.66 3.48
C THR A 38 -8.06 -3.54 1.99
N THR A 39 -7.84 -2.32 1.52
CA THR A 39 -7.22 -2.05 0.22
C THR A 39 -5.76 -1.65 0.44
N ILE A 40 -4.85 -2.42 -0.14
CA ILE A 40 -3.41 -2.15 -0.13
C ILE A 40 -3.02 -1.55 -1.48
N TYR A 41 -2.65 -0.28 -1.50
CA TYR A 41 -2.14 0.43 -2.67
C TYR A 41 -0.63 0.29 -2.74
N VAL A 42 -0.12 -0.21 -3.86
CA VAL A 42 1.32 -0.32 -4.10
C VAL A 42 1.70 0.68 -5.17
N ILE A 43 2.24 1.82 -4.72
CA ILE A 43 2.81 2.83 -5.59
C ILE A 43 4.19 2.37 -6.02
N ASN A 44 4.39 2.18 -7.32
CA ASN A 44 5.62 1.58 -7.85
C ASN A 44 5.93 2.09 -9.26
N THR A 45 7.13 1.81 -9.74
CA THR A 45 7.58 2.18 -11.10
C THR A 45 7.79 0.95 -11.98
N ASP A 46 8.19 -0.18 -11.40
CA ASP A 46 8.70 -1.34 -12.12
C ASP A 46 8.24 -2.71 -11.56
N ILE A 47 7.25 -2.76 -10.66
CA ILE A 47 6.74 -4.06 -10.17
C ILE A 47 5.95 -4.76 -11.29
N PRO A 48 6.24 -6.05 -11.58
CA PRO A 48 5.52 -6.80 -12.61
C PRO A 48 4.01 -6.88 -12.36
N VAL A 49 3.21 -6.68 -13.41
CA VAL A 49 1.75 -6.76 -13.34
C VAL A 49 1.25 -8.14 -12.93
N GLU A 50 2.02 -9.19 -13.23
CA GLU A 50 1.78 -10.58 -12.85
C GLU A 50 1.70 -10.75 -11.34
N TRP A 51 2.54 -10.02 -10.59
CA TRP A 51 2.53 -10.06 -9.13
C TRP A 51 1.16 -9.61 -8.59
N PHE A 52 0.61 -8.52 -9.13
CA PHE A 52 -0.74 -8.04 -8.79
C PHE A 52 -1.85 -9.00 -9.24
N PHE A 53 -1.70 -9.64 -10.41
CA PHE A 53 -2.66 -10.63 -10.88
C PHE A 53 -2.77 -11.84 -9.95
N GLN A 54 -1.67 -12.27 -9.31
CA GLN A 54 -1.73 -13.35 -8.32
C GLN A 54 -2.58 -12.95 -7.11
N TYR A 55 -2.38 -11.75 -6.55
CA TYR A 55 -3.20 -11.25 -5.45
C TYR A 55 -4.66 -11.10 -5.84
N LYS A 56 -4.96 -10.60 -7.04
CA LYS A 56 -6.34 -10.51 -7.53
C LYS A 56 -7.04 -11.87 -7.56
N LYS A 57 -6.32 -12.94 -7.94
CA LYS A 57 -6.86 -14.31 -7.95
C LYS A 57 -7.08 -14.85 -6.53
N ILE A 58 -6.08 -14.72 -5.67
CA ILE A 58 -6.10 -15.27 -4.30
C ILE A 58 -7.16 -14.56 -3.44
N LEU A 59 -7.34 -13.25 -3.63
CA LEU A 59 -8.24 -12.42 -2.83
C LEU A 59 -9.66 -12.30 -3.41
N ALA A 60 -9.98 -13.00 -4.51
CA ALA A 60 -11.22 -12.83 -5.27
C ALA A 60 -12.52 -12.95 -4.43
N ASN A 61 -12.50 -13.77 -3.38
CA ASN A 61 -13.64 -14.01 -2.49
C ASN A 61 -13.47 -13.38 -1.09
N THR A 62 -12.56 -12.40 -0.96
CA THR A 62 -12.30 -11.68 0.30
C THR A 62 -12.73 -10.22 0.16
N SER A 63 -12.83 -9.50 1.29
CA SER A 63 -12.99 -8.05 1.26
C SER A 63 -11.68 -7.28 1.04
N CYS A 64 -10.57 -7.99 0.91
CA CYS A 64 -9.24 -7.42 0.73
C CYS A 64 -8.84 -7.28 -0.74
N GLN A 65 -8.03 -6.27 -1.04
CA GLN A 65 -7.54 -5.99 -2.39
C GLN A 65 -6.09 -5.49 -2.34
N VAL A 66 -5.29 -5.87 -3.34
CA VAL A 66 -3.98 -5.28 -3.61
C VAL A 66 -4.05 -4.59 -4.96
N VAL A 67 -3.80 -3.28 -4.98
CA VAL A 67 -4.04 -2.40 -6.13
C VAL A 67 -2.70 -1.86 -6.65
N ASN A 68 -2.47 -2.06 -7.94
CA ASN A 68 -1.34 -1.49 -8.64
C ASN A 68 -1.57 0.00 -8.89
N VAL A 69 -0.67 0.85 -8.37
CA VAL A 69 -0.62 2.29 -8.66
C VAL A 69 0.72 2.59 -9.31
N GLN A 70 0.84 2.26 -10.60
CA GLN A 70 2.09 2.48 -11.32
C GLN A 70 2.26 3.95 -11.68
N ILE A 71 3.44 4.50 -11.41
CA ILE A 71 3.83 5.87 -11.74
C ILE A 71 5.06 5.86 -12.65
N ASN A 72 5.20 6.90 -13.47
CA ASN A 72 6.43 7.12 -14.23
C ASN A 72 7.45 7.79 -13.31
N ASP A 73 8.68 7.25 -13.27
CA ASP A 73 9.80 7.79 -12.51
C ASP A 73 10.07 9.27 -12.81
N GLU A 74 9.81 9.75 -14.02
CA GLU A 74 9.94 11.17 -14.41
C GLU A 74 9.07 12.11 -13.56
N GLN A 75 7.98 11.60 -12.97
CA GLN A 75 7.11 12.37 -12.07
C GLN A 75 7.75 12.62 -10.70
N LEU A 76 8.82 11.90 -10.37
CA LEU A 76 9.54 12.01 -9.12
C LEU A 76 10.67 13.02 -9.31
N LYS A 77 10.55 14.18 -8.68
CA LYS A 77 11.66 15.14 -8.56
C LYS A 77 12.60 14.63 -7.46
N TRP A 78 13.84 14.35 -7.82
CA TRP A 78 14.79 13.64 -6.99
C TRP A 78 16.15 14.33 -7.00
N ASP A 79 16.79 14.38 -5.85
CA ASP A 79 18.18 14.81 -5.72
C ASP A 79 19.07 13.57 -5.67
N GLU A 80 19.89 13.40 -6.72
CA GLU A 80 20.81 12.27 -6.90
C GLU A 80 21.87 12.15 -5.80
N SER A 81 22.05 13.17 -4.95
CA SER A 81 22.95 13.12 -3.80
C SER A 81 22.54 12.11 -2.71
N PHE A 82 21.29 11.64 -2.69
CA PHE A 82 20.79 10.66 -1.70
C PHE A 82 20.81 9.21 -2.19
N SER A 83 21.96 8.71 -2.64
CA SER A 83 22.09 7.38 -3.29
C SER A 83 21.58 6.16 -2.50
N TYR A 84 21.38 6.31 -1.19
CA TYR A 84 20.88 5.23 -0.30
C TYR A 84 19.35 5.16 -0.23
N ILE A 85 18.65 6.22 -0.63
CA ILE A 85 17.19 6.22 -0.73
C ILE A 85 16.85 5.94 -2.21
N THR A 86 15.85 5.11 -2.47
CA THR A 86 15.38 4.90 -3.85
C THR A 86 14.41 6.01 -4.24
N LYS A 87 14.40 6.37 -5.53
CA LYS A 87 13.53 7.43 -6.07
C LYS A 87 12.07 7.27 -5.64
N ILE A 88 11.59 6.04 -5.68
CA ILE A 88 10.22 5.67 -5.35
C ILE A 88 9.84 6.03 -3.91
N SER A 89 10.79 6.15 -2.98
CA SER A 89 10.52 6.53 -1.59
C SER A 89 9.83 7.90 -1.49
N TYR A 90 10.07 8.81 -2.44
CA TYR A 90 9.46 10.15 -2.46
C TYR A 90 7.98 10.11 -2.88
N ALA A 91 7.52 9.02 -3.49
CA ALA A 91 6.11 8.87 -3.85
C ALA A 91 5.19 8.87 -2.62
N ARG A 92 5.72 8.60 -1.42
CA ARG A 92 4.99 8.74 -0.14
C ARG A 92 4.46 10.17 0.10
N ILE A 93 5.18 11.19 -0.39
CA ILE A 93 4.76 12.60 -0.29
C ILE A 93 3.58 12.89 -1.24
N MET A 94 3.47 12.12 -2.33
CA MET A 94 2.49 12.33 -3.39
C MET A 94 1.17 11.58 -3.15
N LEU A 95 1.02 10.85 -2.03
CA LEU A 95 -0.14 10.01 -1.77
C LEU A 95 -1.48 10.76 -1.87
N GLY A 96 -1.55 12.00 -1.36
CA GLY A 96 -2.78 12.80 -1.48
C GLY A 96 -3.19 13.12 -2.93
N ARG A 97 -2.22 13.18 -3.85
CA ARG A 97 -2.46 13.35 -5.29
C ARG A 97 -2.75 12.02 -5.98
N LEU A 98 -2.07 10.95 -5.57
CA LEU A 98 -2.15 9.63 -6.20
C LEU A 98 -3.40 8.85 -5.79
N LEU A 99 -3.91 9.09 -4.58
CA LEU A 99 -5.07 8.42 -4.00
C LEU A 99 -6.15 9.44 -3.58
N PRO A 100 -6.63 10.30 -4.50
CA PRO A 100 -7.55 11.39 -4.15
C PRO A 100 -8.91 10.93 -3.66
N GLN A 101 -9.28 9.67 -3.93
CA GLN A 101 -10.51 9.05 -3.45
C GLN A 101 -10.45 8.63 -1.97
N GLU A 102 -9.26 8.46 -1.41
CA GLU A 102 -9.09 8.04 -0.01
C GLU A 102 -9.08 9.25 0.92
N LYS A 103 -10.00 9.27 1.88
CA LYS A 103 -10.03 10.34 2.91
C LYS A 103 -8.89 10.23 3.93
N ARG A 104 -8.41 9.01 4.15
CA ARG A 104 -7.33 8.67 5.09
C ARG A 104 -6.57 7.49 4.53
N VAL A 105 -5.25 7.56 4.60
CA VAL A 105 -4.35 6.50 4.16
C VAL A 105 -3.34 6.26 5.28
N LEU A 106 -3.16 5.00 5.67
CA LEU A 106 -2.05 4.59 6.53
C LEU A 106 -0.86 4.22 5.62
N TYR A 107 0.19 5.02 5.67
CA TYR A 107 1.45 4.66 5.03
C TYR A 107 2.27 3.78 5.97
N LEU A 108 2.85 2.71 5.42
CA LEU A 108 3.80 1.84 6.12
C LEU A 108 5.08 1.74 5.28
N ASP A 109 6.22 1.60 5.94
CA ASP A 109 7.47 1.32 5.24
C ASP A 109 7.53 -0.16 4.79
N GLY A 110 8.37 -0.47 3.81
CA GLY A 110 8.43 -1.80 3.19
C GLY A 110 9.10 -2.87 4.06
N ASP A 111 9.76 -2.47 5.14
CA ASP A 111 10.60 -3.30 6.01
C ASP A 111 9.95 -3.60 7.38
N VAL A 112 8.62 -3.54 7.46
CA VAL A 112 7.85 -3.85 8.67
C VAL A 112 7.10 -5.18 8.58
N VAL A 113 6.69 -5.71 9.73
CA VAL A 113 5.77 -6.85 9.84
C VAL A 113 4.59 -6.46 10.72
N VAL A 114 3.37 -6.66 10.22
CA VAL A 114 2.13 -6.40 10.96
C VAL A 114 1.71 -7.68 11.67
N ASN A 115 1.65 -7.65 13.00
CA ASN A 115 1.25 -8.82 13.83
C ASN A 115 -0.15 -8.70 14.44
N GLY A 116 -0.93 -7.69 14.06
CA GLY A 116 -2.21 -7.39 14.68
C GLY A 116 -3.13 -6.53 13.82
N ASN A 117 -4.32 -6.26 14.37
CA ASN A 117 -5.34 -5.44 13.74
C ASN A 117 -4.91 -3.96 13.71
N LEU A 118 -5.13 -3.29 12.59
CA LEU A 118 -4.73 -1.90 12.33
C LEU A 118 -5.89 -0.90 12.42
N ASP A 119 -7.09 -1.31 12.82
CA ASP A 119 -8.28 -0.46 12.86
C ASP A 119 -8.04 0.80 13.70
N GLU A 120 -7.41 0.67 14.87
CA GLU A 120 -7.15 1.81 15.78
C GLU A 120 -6.28 2.91 15.15
N LEU A 121 -5.36 2.56 14.25
CA LEU A 121 -4.52 3.55 13.55
C LEU A 121 -5.31 4.36 12.52
N LEU A 122 -6.52 3.92 12.19
CA LEU A 122 -7.40 4.53 11.21
C LEU A 122 -8.63 5.20 11.85
N VAL A 123 -8.80 5.13 13.17
CA VAL A 123 -9.87 5.83 13.92
C VAL A 123 -9.35 7.16 14.48
N LEU A 124 -9.67 8.25 13.77
CA LEU A 124 -9.66 9.64 14.25
C LEU A 124 -10.86 10.37 13.66
#